data_AF-A0A239BFA9-F1
#
_entry.id   AF-A0A239BFA9-F1
#
_cell.length_a   1.000
_cell.length_b   1.000
_cell.length_c   1.000
_cell.angle_alpha   90.00
_cell.angle_beta   90.00
_cell.angle_gamma   90.00
#
_symmetry.space_group_name_H-M   'P 1'
#
loop_
_entity.id
_entity.type
_entity.pdbx_description
1 polymer ?
#
loop_
_entity_poly.entity_id
_entity_poly.type
_entity_poly.pdbx_seq_one_letter_code
_entity_poly.pdbx_strand_id
1 'polypeptide(L)'
;MKLKHLLIALSIALVAWFIYDTFSLPSVDDLDGNFKEVAMYRNENNTGPITRVYAVTVEDTLWQQMQAYGDYMPHTKYGNTKVFFFLKSGPAPTQVYPGETNYEAEFQDYTVAKYEKDAMGQVSFVRFPYR
;
A
#
# COMPACT_ATOMS: atom_id res chain seq x y z
N MET A 1 -46.56 -2.43 16.29
CA MET A 1 -45.26 -2.93 16.85
C MET A 1 -44.81 -1.99 17.95
N LYS A 2 -44.21 -2.49 19.04
CA LYS A 2 -43.66 -1.63 20.12
C LYS A 2 -42.38 -0.94 19.62
N LEU A 3 -42.14 0.31 20.06
CA LEU A 3 -40.97 1.13 19.71
C LEU A 3 -39.65 0.36 19.78
N LYS A 4 -39.47 -0.47 20.81
CA LYS A 4 -38.27 -1.31 20.98
C LYS A 4 -37.98 -2.25 19.80
N HIS A 5 -39.01 -2.82 19.15
CA HIS A 5 -38.81 -3.70 18.00
C HIS A 5 -38.40 -2.92 16.76
N LEU A 6 -38.90 -1.70 16.60
CA LEU A 6 -38.50 -0.80 15.51
C LEU A 6 -37.05 -0.34 15.69
N LEU A 7 -36.64 -0.02 16.92
CA LEU A 7 -35.24 0.31 17.24
C LEU A 7 -34.29 -0.87 16.98
N ILE A 8 -34.67 -2.09 17.39
CA ILE A 8 -33.86 -3.29 17.13
C ILE A 8 -33.71 -3.54 15.62
N ALA A 9 -34.82 -3.46 14.86
CA ALA A 9 -34.78 -3.64 13.41
C ALA A 9 -33.90 -2.58 12.73
N LEU A 10 -34.00 -1.32 13.17
CA LEU A 10 -33.15 -0.23 12.67
C LEU A 10 -31.66 -0.48 12.98
N SER A 11 -31.34 -0.90 14.20
CA SER A 11 -29.96 -1.23 14.58
C SER A 11 -29.38 -2.37 13.73
N ILE A 12 -30.17 -3.41 13.45
CA ILE A 12 -29.75 -4.52 12.59
C ILE A 12 -29.50 -4.04 11.15
N ALA A 13 -30.40 -3.22 10.61
CA ALA A 13 -30.25 -2.65 9.27
C ALA A 13 -28.98 -1.78 9.17
N LEU A 14 -28.69 -0.99 10.21
CA LEU A 14 -27.53 -0.12 10.26
C LEU A 14 -26.21 -0.92 10.37
N VAL A 15 -26.20 -1.99 11.16
CA VAL A 15 -25.05 -2.91 11.24
C VAL A 15 -24.82 -3.61 9.90
N ALA A 16 -25.88 -4.11 9.25
CA ALA A 16 -25.77 -4.73 7.93
C ALA A 16 -25.21 -3.76 6.89
N TRP A 17 -25.63 -2.49 6.95
CA TRP A 17 -25.11 -1.44 6.08
C TRP A 17 -23.62 -1.17 6.32
N PHE A 18 -23.16 -1.06 7.57
CA PHE A 18 -21.73 -0.90 7.87
C PHE A 18 -20.87 -2.07 7.41
N ILE A 19 -21.38 -3.30 7.53
CA ILE A 19 -20.69 -4.49 7.02
C ILE A 19 -20.54 -4.40 5.49
N TYR A 20 -21.63 -4.10 4.78
CA TYR A 20 -21.61 -3.93 3.32
C TYR A 20 -20.66 -2.81 2.87
N ASP A 21 -20.69 -1.67 3.55
CA ASP A 21 -19.82 -0.53 3.26
C ASP A 21 -18.34 -0.88 3.44
N THR A 22 -17.99 -1.60 4.51
CA THR A 22 -16.61 -2.04 4.77
C THR A 22 -16.07 -2.94 3.66
N PHE A 23 -16.88 -3.85 3.13
CA PHE A 23 -16.48 -4.73 2.02
C PHE A 23 -16.50 -4.05 0.65
N SER A 24 -17.08 -2.84 0.54
CA SER A 24 -17.15 -2.07 -0.70
C SER A 24 -16.02 -1.04 -0.83
N LEU A 25 -15.11 -0.97 0.16
CA LEU A 25 -13.96 -0.08 0.13
C LEU A 25 -12.96 -0.54 -0.93
N PRO A 26 -12.47 0.37 -1.80
CA PRO A 26 -11.43 0.04 -2.76
C PRO A 26 -10.16 -0.50 -2.08
N SER A 27 -9.58 -1.53 -2.69
CA SER A 27 -8.38 -2.21 -2.21
C SER A 27 -7.34 -2.35 -3.33
N VAL A 28 -6.15 -2.83 -2.98
CA VAL A 28 -5.11 -3.10 -3.98
C VAL A 28 -5.49 -4.22 -4.96
N ASP A 29 -6.41 -5.10 -4.58
CA ASP A 29 -6.88 -6.22 -5.41
C ASP A 29 -7.83 -5.73 -6.52
N ASP A 30 -8.40 -4.53 -6.37
CA ASP A 30 -9.29 -3.90 -7.36
C ASP A 30 -8.52 -3.14 -8.46
N LEU A 31 -7.18 -3.08 -8.36
CA LEU A 31 -6.33 -2.35 -9.29
C LEU A 31 -5.92 -3.19 -10.50
N ASP A 32 -5.96 -2.58 -11.68
CA ASP A 32 -5.42 -3.21 -12.90
C ASP A 32 -3.88 -3.31 -12.80
N GLY A 33 -3.33 -4.47 -13.17
CA GLY A 33 -1.87 -4.66 -13.23
C GLY A 33 -1.34 -5.88 -12.49
N ASN A 34 -2.21 -6.68 -11.88
CA ASN A 34 -1.86 -7.93 -11.20
C ASN A 34 -0.70 -7.71 -10.21
N PHE A 35 -0.86 -6.70 -9.35
CA PHE A 35 0.12 -6.34 -8.34
C PHE A 35 0.40 -7.51 -7.41
N LYS A 36 1.67 -7.73 -7.09
CA LYS A 36 2.07 -8.74 -6.12
C LYS A 36 3.18 -8.20 -5.23
N GLU A 37 2.92 -8.14 -3.94
CA GLU A 37 3.94 -7.90 -2.93
C GLU A 37 4.91 -9.08 -2.91
N VAL A 38 6.20 -8.80 -3.12
CA VAL A 38 7.27 -9.81 -3.16
C VAL A 38 8.23 -9.69 -1.97
N ALA A 39 8.31 -8.52 -1.35
CA ALA A 39 9.04 -8.31 -0.11
C ALA A 39 8.43 -7.16 0.69
N MET A 40 8.50 -7.26 2.01
CA MET A 40 7.99 -6.25 2.93
C MET A 40 8.85 -6.14 4.17
N TYR A 41 9.05 -4.91 4.63
CA TYR A 41 9.65 -4.60 5.91
C TYR A 41 8.78 -3.62 6.68
N ARG A 42 8.66 -3.87 7.98
CA ARG A 42 8.14 -2.91 8.97
C ARG A 42 9.00 -3.02 10.23
N ASN A 43 9.41 -1.89 10.79
CA ASN A 43 10.13 -1.87 12.06
C ASN A 43 9.27 -2.37 13.24
N GLU A 44 9.94 -2.82 14.30
CA GLU A 44 9.29 -3.24 15.53
C GLU A 44 8.63 -2.07 16.26
N ASN A 45 7.62 -2.37 17.08
CA ASN A 45 6.90 -1.35 17.84
C ASN A 45 7.85 -0.64 18.83
N ASN A 46 7.67 0.68 18.99
CA ASN A 46 8.43 1.53 19.91
C ASN A 46 9.93 1.70 19.58
N THR A 47 10.36 1.39 18.35
CA THR A 47 11.76 1.58 17.90
C THR A 47 12.01 2.88 17.13
N GLY A 48 11.04 3.78 17.12
CA GLY A 48 11.09 5.06 16.41
C GLY A 48 9.85 5.29 15.55
N PRO A 49 9.90 6.26 14.61
CA PRO A 49 8.87 6.43 13.60
C PRO A 49 8.60 5.12 12.84
N ILE A 50 7.35 4.89 12.42
CA ILE A 50 7.02 3.67 11.69
C ILE A 50 7.60 3.76 10.28
N THR A 51 8.47 2.83 9.90
CA THR A 51 9.00 2.72 8.54
C THR A 51 8.44 1.47 7.90
N ARG A 52 7.75 1.65 6.77
CA ARG A 52 7.31 0.55 5.91
C ARG A 52 8.00 0.64 4.56
N VAL A 53 8.49 -0.49 4.10
CA VAL A 53 9.10 -0.64 2.79
C VAL A 53 8.48 -1.84 2.12
N TYR A 54 8.05 -1.66 0.88
CA TYR A 54 7.44 -2.70 0.06
C TYR A 54 8.17 -2.80 -1.27
N ALA A 55 8.40 -4.02 -1.73
CA ALA A 55 8.72 -4.33 -3.13
C ALA A 55 7.52 -5.03 -3.75
N VAL A 56 7.05 -4.50 -4.89
CA VAL A 56 5.83 -4.94 -5.54
C VAL A 56 6.11 -5.16 -7.03
N THR A 57 5.72 -6.31 -7.56
CA THR A 57 5.75 -6.57 -9.00
C THR A 57 4.42 -6.20 -9.65
N VAL A 58 4.47 -5.70 -10.88
CA VAL A 58 3.31 -5.29 -11.70
C VAL A 58 3.52 -5.74 -13.15
N GLU A 59 2.44 -6.04 -13.86
CA GLU A 59 2.53 -6.58 -15.23
C GLU A 59 3.04 -5.58 -16.27
N ASP A 60 2.71 -4.30 -16.10
CA ASP A 60 3.14 -3.25 -17.01
C ASP A 60 3.30 -1.92 -16.25
N THR A 61 3.76 -0.90 -16.96
CA THR A 61 3.97 0.49 -16.55
C THR A 61 2.67 1.27 -16.36
N LEU A 62 1.74 0.71 -15.57
CA LEU A 62 0.45 1.30 -15.23
C LEU A 62 0.60 2.36 -14.13
N TRP A 63 1.19 3.52 -14.47
CA TRP A 63 1.60 4.54 -13.49
C TRP A 63 0.51 5.01 -12.54
N GLN A 64 -0.71 5.21 -13.05
CA GLN A 64 -1.84 5.65 -12.22
C GLN A 64 -2.22 4.56 -11.21
N GLN A 65 -2.20 3.29 -11.64
CA GLN A 65 -2.49 2.15 -10.79
C GLN A 65 -1.39 1.96 -9.73
N MET A 66 -0.10 2.17 -10.08
CA MET A 66 0.99 2.13 -9.10
C MET A 66 0.86 3.23 -8.04
N GLN A 67 0.48 4.44 -8.45
CA GLN A 67 0.25 5.52 -7.49
C GLN A 67 -0.95 5.20 -6.58
N ALA A 68 -2.06 4.72 -7.16
CA ALA A 68 -3.23 4.28 -6.40
C ALA A 68 -2.90 3.14 -5.42
N TYR A 69 -2.09 2.17 -5.84
CA TYR A 69 -1.58 1.11 -4.98
C TYR A 69 -0.88 1.70 -3.75
N GLY A 70 0.05 2.65 -3.97
CA GLY A 70 0.73 3.35 -2.88
C GLY A 70 -0.23 4.13 -1.99
N ASP A 71 -1.28 4.72 -2.54
CA ASP A 71 -2.30 5.44 -1.78
C ASP A 71 -3.16 4.54 -0.90
N TYR A 72 -3.36 3.28 -1.29
CA TYR A 72 -4.02 2.26 -0.49
C TYR A 72 -3.12 1.61 0.57
N MET A 73 -1.80 1.88 0.55
CA MET A 73 -0.89 1.30 1.53
C MET A 73 -1.06 1.89 2.93
N PRO A 74 -0.89 1.07 3.99
CA PRO A 74 -1.01 1.54 5.37
C PRO A 74 -0.04 2.68 5.68
N HIS A 75 -0.58 3.83 6.10
CA HIS A 75 0.20 5.01 6.47
C HIS A 75 -0.18 5.52 7.86
N THR A 76 0.77 6.17 8.53
CA THR A 76 0.54 6.81 9.83
C THR A 76 1.32 8.12 9.90
N LYS A 77 0.76 9.14 10.55
CA LYS A 77 1.40 10.46 10.76
C LYS A 77 2.75 10.45 11.51
N TYR A 78 3.15 9.30 12.05
CA TYR A 78 4.40 9.10 12.77
C TYR A 78 5.39 8.22 11.99
N GLY A 79 5.28 8.18 10.67
CA GLY A 79 6.05 7.24 9.87
C GLY A 79 5.99 7.49 8.38
N ASN A 80 6.79 6.75 7.63
CA ASN A 80 6.76 6.78 6.17
C ASN A 80 6.45 5.40 5.60
N THR A 81 5.96 5.41 4.37
CA THR A 81 5.67 4.21 3.60
C THR A 81 6.24 4.36 2.21
N LYS A 82 7.15 3.46 1.85
CA LYS A 82 7.80 3.42 0.54
C LYS A 82 7.35 2.17 -0.20
N VAL A 83 6.98 2.32 -1.46
CA VAL A 83 6.68 1.20 -2.37
C VAL A 83 7.57 1.33 -3.58
N PHE A 84 8.31 0.26 -3.88
CA PHE A 84 9.13 0.16 -5.07
C PHE A 84 8.49 -0.83 -6.03
N PHE A 85 8.26 -0.38 -7.26
CA PHE A 85 7.59 -1.16 -8.29
C PHE A 85 8.61 -1.74 -9.28
N PHE A 86 8.42 -3.02 -9.60
CA PHE A 86 9.23 -3.79 -10.53
C PHE A 86 8.32 -4.44 -11.57
N LEU A 87 8.80 -4.61 -12.81
CA LEU A 87 8.03 -5.38 -13.78
C LEU A 87 8.08 -6.87 -13.44
N LYS A 88 6.93 -7.54 -13.51
CA LYS A 88 6.79 -8.99 -13.24
C LYS A 88 7.68 -9.86 -14.15
N SER A 89 8.01 -9.37 -15.35
CA SER A 89 8.91 -10.04 -16.29
C SER A 89 10.40 -9.87 -15.97
N GLY A 90 10.74 -9.03 -14.99
CA GLY A 90 12.12 -8.72 -14.59
C GLY A 90 12.46 -9.20 -13.18
N PRO A 91 13.72 -9.02 -12.76
CA PRO A 91 14.14 -9.31 -11.40
C PRO A 91 13.53 -8.30 -10.42
N ALA A 92 13.23 -8.79 -9.22
CA ALA A 92 12.77 -7.99 -8.08
C ALA A 92 13.42 -8.53 -6.80
N PRO A 93 13.67 -7.67 -5.80
CA PRO A 93 14.29 -8.09 -4.55
C PRO A 93 13.35 -9.00 -3.76
N THR A 94 13.91 -10.02 -3.12
CA THR A 94 13.17 -10.91 -2.21
C THR A 94 13.16 -10.41 -0.76
N GLN A 95 13.96 -9.40 -0.46
CA GLN A 95 14.06 -8.78 0.85
C GLN A 95 14.16 -7.26 0.71
N VAL A 96 13.67 -6.54 1.71
CA VAL A 96 13.78 -5.09 1.80
C VAL A 96 14.14 -4.70 3.22
N TYR A 97 14.80 -3.56 3.37
CA TYR A 97 15.41 -3.13 4.63
C TYR A 97 15.12 -1.65 4.91
N PRO A 98 15.18 -1.19 6.18
CA PRO A 98 15.09 0.22 6.51
C PRO A 98 16.35 0.97 6.07
N GLY A 99 16.32 2.30 6.17
CA GLY A 99 17.47 3.17 5.87
C GLY A 99 17.40 3.83 4.49
N GLU A 100 18.56 4.32 4.05
CA GLU A 100 18.71 5.03 2.77
C GLU A 100 18.65 4.08 1.56
N THR A 101 19.28 2.91 1.70
CA THR A 101 19.22 1.82 0.72
C THR A 101 18.24 0.78 1.20
N ASN A 102 17.14 0.61 0.45
CA ASN A 102 16.02 -0.22 0.88
C ASN A 102 16.05 -1.67 0.34
N TYR A 103 16.97 -2.00 -0.57
CA TYR A 103 17.21 -3.32 -1.16
C TYR A 103 18.57 -3.31 -1.90
N GLU A 104 19.03 -4.46 -2.37
CA GLU A 104 20.32 -4.63 -3.03
C GLU A 104 20.45 -3.77 -4.30
N ALA A 105 21.64 -3.18 -4.51
CA ALA A 105 21.87 -2.22 -5.60
C ALA A 105 21.62 -2.80 -7.00
N GLU A 106 21.79 -4.12 -7.17
CA GLU A 106 21.56 -4.82 -8.45
C GLU A 106 20.11 -4.69 -8.95
N PHE A 107 19.14 -4.42 -8.07
CA PHE A 107 17.74 -4.24 -8.46
C PHE A 107 17.40 -2.79 -8.84
N GLN A 108 18.26 -1.80 -8.57
CA GLN A 108 17.93 -0.37 -8.78
C GLN A 108 17.61 -0.06 -10.25
N ASP A 109 18.33 -0.66 -11.20
CA ASP A 109 18.11 -0.47 -12.64
C ASP A 109 16.76 -1.03 -13.13
N TYR A 110 16.15 -1.92 -12.33
CA TYR A 110 14.87 -2.57 -12.60
C TYR A 110 13.69 -1.90 -11.88
N THR A 111 13.95 -0.94 -10.99
CA THR A 111 12.90 -0.17 -10.32
C THR A 111 12.24 0.78 -11.32
N VAL A 112 10.99 0.50 -11.67
CA VAL A 112 10.24 1.31 -12.64
C VAL A 112 9.53 2.49 -12.00
N ALA A 113 9.16 2.39 -10.73
CA ALA A 113 8.64 3.52 -9.96
C ALA A 113 8.93 3.39 -8.47
N LYS A 114 8.98 4.54 -7.79
CA LYS A 114 9.00 4.66 -6.34
C LYS A 114 7.84 5.55 -5.91
N TYR A 115 7.00 5.02 -5.04
CA TYR A 115 6.03 5.79 -4.26
C TYR A 115 6.58 5.99 -2.84
N GLU A 116 6.41 7.19 -2.28
CA GLU A 116 6.67 7.48 -0.88
C GLU A 116 5.58 8.39 -0.32
N LYS A 117 4.96 7.97 0.80
CA LYS A 117 4.12 8.83 1.64
C LYS A 117 4.84 9.10 2.94
N ASP A 118 5.20 10.36 3.18
CA ASP A 118 5.99 10.78 4.34
C ASP A 118 5.14 10.95 5.61
N ALA A 119 5.76 11.28 6.75
CA ALA A 119 5.05 11.45 8.01
C ALA A 119 3.99 12.57 8.00
N MET A 120 4.13 13.56 7.13
CA MET A 120 3.15 14.64 6.95
C MET A 120 2.03 14.25 5.99
N GLY A 121 2.08 13.05 5.41
CA GLY A 121 1.13 12.56 4.41
C GLY A 121 1.41 13.07 3.01
N GLN A 122 2.56 13.72 2.77
CA GLN A 122 2.94 14.16 1.43
C GLN A 122 3.32 12.96 0.59
N VAL A 123 2.81 12.94 -0.64
CA VAL A 123 3.03 11.87 -1.61
C VAL A 123 4.09 12.30 -2.61
N SER A 124 5.09 11.46 -2.81
CA SER A 124 6.08 11.55 -3.90
C SER A 124 5.99 10.29 -4.74
N PHE A 125 5.74 10.45 -6.04
CA PHE A 125 5.73 9.36 -7.01
C PHE A 125 6.74 9.66 -8.11
N VAL A 126 7.83 8.89 -8.14
CA VAL A 126 8.96 9.07 -9.06
C VAL A 126 9.02 7.87 -10.00
N ARG A 127 8.96 8.14 -11.31
CA ARG A 127 9.16 7.13 -12.37
C ARG A 127 10.65 6.98 -12.62
N PHE A 128 11.13 5.75 -12.77
CA PHE A 128 12.54 5.42 -12.98
C PHE A 128 13.50 6.16 -12.03
N PRO A 129 13.38 5.97 -10.70
CA PRO A 129 14.07 6.79 -9.70
C PRO A 129 15.60 6.73 -9.70
N TYR A 130 16.21 5.84 -10.49
CA TYR A 130 17.66 5.64 -10.57
C TYR A 130 18.23 5.90 -11.98
N ARG A 131 17.45 6.52 -12.88
CA ARG A 131 17.87 6.86 -14.25
C ARG A 131 17.89 8.36 -14.49
#